data_AF-A0A845DLW8-F1
#
_entry.id   AF-A0A845DLW8-F1
#
_cell.length_a   1.000
_cell.length_b   1.000
_cell.length_c   1.000
_cell.angle_alpha   90.00
_cell.angle_beta   90.00
_cell.angle_gamma   90.00
#
_symmetry.space_group_name_H-M   'P 1'
#
loop_
_entity.id
_entity.type
_entity.pdbx_description
1 polymer ?
#
loop_
_entity_poly.entity_id
_entity_poly.type
_entity_poly.pdbx_seq_one_letter_code
_entity_poly.pdbx_strand_id
1 'polypeptide(L)'
;MEKMLDLWLDEKEKYGIAKMTHHVFGVSYHPLRRIGNGKYTVINQLWYTTYNGARQYFRQFTNNDFASGRMRKAGHGNVRMKNGRIRFPA
;
A
#
# COMPACT_ATOMS: atom_id res chain seq x y z
N MET A 1 -11.68 -7.19 -11.28
CA MET A 1 -11.81 -6.61 -9.92
C MET A 1 -10.48 -6.80 -9.23
N GLU A 2 -9.82 -5.73 -8.78
CA GLU A 2 -8.52 -5.85 -8.09
C GLU A 2 -8.74 -6.30 -6.65
N LYS A 3 -8.07 -7.37 -6.25
CA LYS A 3 -8.15 -7.96 -4.91
C LYS A 3 -6.82 -7.71 -4.20
N MET A 4 -6.90 -7.20 -2.97
CA MET A 4 -5.71 -7.11 -2.12
C MET A 4 -5.30 -8.50 -1.63
N LEU A 5 -4.04 -8.85 -1.85
CA LEU A 5 -3.45 -10.13 -1.49
C LEU A 5 -2.70 -10.04 -0.16
N ASP A 6 -1.94 -8.97 0.06
CA ASP A 6 -1.16 -8.78 1.28
C ASP A 6 -0.99 -7.28 1.57
N LEU A 7 -0.79 -6.95 2.85
CA LEU A 7 -0.48 -5.60 3.32
C LEU A 7 0.80 -5.60 4.15
N TRP A 8 1.63 -4.58 3.92
CA TRP A 8 2.71 -4.21 4.82
C TRP A 8 2.46 -2.80 5.35
N LEU A 9 2.69 -2.59 6.64
CA LEU A 9 2.58 -1.29 7.29
C LEU A 9 3.92 -0.93 7.94
N ASP A 10 4.21 0.36 8.00
CA ASP A 10 5.32 0.89 8.77
C ASP A 10 5.03 0.85 10.28
N GLU A 11 6.03 1.16 11.11
CA GLU A 11 5.90 1.02 12.58
C GLU A 11 4.82 1.90 13.21
N LYS A 12 4.52 3.04 12.58
CA LYS A 12 3.47 3.97 13.02
C LYS A 12 2.13 3.73 12.30
N GLU A 13 2.05 2.70 11.45
CA GLU A 13 0.90 2.43 10.57
C GLU A 13 0.42 3.65 9.77
N LYS A 14 1.33 4.59 9.47
CA LYS A 14 1.04 5.79 8.70
C LYS A 14 1.15 5.51 7.21
N TYR A 15 2.09 4.64 6.84
CA TYR A 15 2.38 4.27 5.47
C TYR A 15 2.39 2.76 5.30
N GLY A 16 2.18 2.31 4.07
CA GLY A 16 2.18 0.89 3.79
C GLY A 16 2.34 0.57 2.31
N ILE A 17 2.33 -0.72 2.01
CA ILE A 17 2.33 -1.25 0.65
C ILE A 17 1.22 -2.29 0.58
N ALA A 18 0.28 -2.14 -0.36
CA ALA A 18 -0.68 -3.18 -0.69
C ALA A 18 -0.16 -3.96 -1.90
N LYS A 19 -0.12 -5.29 -1.78
CA LYS A 19 0.00 -6.19 -2.93
C LYS A 19 -1.41 -6.48 -3.44
N MET A 20 -1.65 -6.26 -4.73
CA MET A 20 -2.97 -6.38 -5.34
C MET A 20 -2.89 -7.20 -6.62
N THR A 21 -3.97 -7.89 -6.98
CA THR A 21 -4.07 -8.52 -8.30
C THR A 21 -4.14 -7.47 -9.39
N HIS A 22 -3.37 -7.64 -10.46
CA HIS A 22 -3.39 -6.78 -11.63
C HIS A 22 -3.67 -7.62 -12.87
N HIS A 23 -4.51 -7.12 -13.78
CA HIS A 23 -4.98 -7.89 -14.93
C HIS A 23 -3.87 -8.17 -15.97
N VAL A 24 -2.91 -7.26 -16.13
CA VAL A 24 -1.79 -7.43 -17.09
C VAL A 24 -0.62 -8.21 -16.51
N PHE A 25 -0.27 -7.96 -15.24
CA PHE A 25 1.01 -8.41 -14.65
C PHE A 25 0.81 -9.51 -13.60
N GLY A 26 -0.43 -9.95 -13.38
CA GLY A 26 -0.81 -10.83 -12.27
C GLY A 26 -0.85 -10.09 -10.93
N VAL A 27 0.19 -9.35 -10.57
CA VAL A 27 0.32 -8.61 -9.31
C VAL A 27 0.88 -7.20 -9.48
N SER A 28 0.50 -6.31 -8.58
CA SER A 28 1.03 -4.94 -8.46
C SER A 28 1.19 -4.56 -6.99
N TYR A 29 2.08 -3.61 -6.71
CA TYR A 29 2.40 -3.12 -5.38
C TYR A 29 2.15 -1.62 -5.30
N HIS A 30 1.24 -1.21 -4.42
CA HIS A 30 0.76 0.16 -4.31
C HIS A 30 1.22 0.78 -2.99
N PRO A 31 2.02 1.86 -3.00
CA PRO A 31 2.30 2.65 -1.82
C PRO A 31 1.02 3.28 -1.27
N LEU A 32 0.85 3.19 0.05
CA LEU A 32 -0.35 3.63 0.75
C LEU A 32 0.00 4.70 1.79
N ARG A 33 -0.95 5.62 1.98
CA ARG A 33 -0.96 6.55 3.11
C ARG A 33 -2.26 6.43 3.88
N ARG A 34 -2.17 6.40 5.22
CA ARG A 34 -3.33 6.41 6.10
C ARG A 34 -4.05 7.76 6.00
N ILE A 35 -5.37 7.73 5.87
CA ILE A 35 -6.24 8.91 5.75
C ILE A 35 -7.20 9.05 6.94
N GLY A 36 -7.03 8.23 8.00
CA GLY A 36 -7.87 8.22 9.21
C GLY A 36 -8.79 7.00 9.31
N ASN A 37 -9.29 6.71 10.52
CA ASN A 37 -10.23 5.62 10.83
C ASN A 37 -9.85 4.25 10.21
N GLY A 38 -8.55 3.91 10.27
CA GLY A 38 -8.01 2.67 9.71
C GLY A 38 -8.07 2.59 8.17
N LYS A 39 -8.37 3.68 7.46
CA LYS A 39 -8.45 3.73 6.00
C LYS A 39 -7.14 4.20 5.39
N TYR A 40 -6.86 3.68 4.21
CA TYR A 40 -5.69 4.00 3.43
C TYR A 40 -6.08 4.47 2.03
N THR A 41 -5.23 5.28 1.43
CA THR A 41 -5.34 5.68 0.02
C THR A 41 -4.05 5.33 -0.70
N VAL A 42 -4.15 4.95 -1.96
CA VAL A 42 -2.97 4.84 -2.83
C VAL A 42 -2.38 6.23 -3.03
N ILE A 43 -1.06 6.33 -2.87
CA ILE A 43 -0.33 7.59 -3.03
C ILE A 43 -0.18 7.87 -4.53
N ASN A 44 -0.72 9.00 -4.99
CA ASN A 44 -0.58 9.48 -6.39
C ASN A 44 -0.89 8.44 -7.46
N GLN A 45 -1.76 7.46 -7.17
CA GLN A 45 -2.05 6.31 -8.06
C GLN A 45 -0.79 5.50 -8.48
N LEU A 46 0.27 5.58 -7.67
CA LEU A 46 1.53 4.89 -7.93
C LEU A 46 1.37 3.39 -7.73
N TRP A 47 2.00 2.65 -8.62
CA TRP A 47 2.10 1.20 -8.56
C TRP A 47 3.47 0.75 -9.06
N TYR A 48 3.88 -0.42 -8.60
CA TYR A 48 5.15 -1.03 -8.96
C TYR A 48 4.92 -2.51 -9.26
N THR A 49 5.80 -3.09 -10.07
CA THR A 49 5.80 -4.53 -10.34
C THR A 49 6.45 -5.34 -9.22
N THR A 50 7.20 -4.67 -8.31
CA THR A 50 7.90 -5.33 -7.19
C THR A 50 7.66 -4.61 -5.87
N TYR A 51 7.66 -5.39 -4.77
CA TYR A 51 7.62 -4.86 -3.40
C TYR A 51 8.79 -3.90 -3.14
N ASN A 52 10.00 -4.25 -3.58
CA ASN A 52 11.18 -3.42 -3.37
C ASN A 52 11.06 -2.06 -4.08
N GLY A 53 10.52 -2.02 -5.30
CA GLY A 53 10.24 -0.75 -5.99
C GLY A 53 9.31 0.14 -5.18
N ALA A 54 8.18 -0.42 -4.72
CA ALA A 54 7.23 0.30 -3.86
C ALA A 54 7.85 0.73 -2.52
N ARG A 55 8.78 -0.05 -1.97
CA ARG A 55 9.50 0.31 -0.73
C ARG A 55 10.52 1.42 -0.93
N GLN A 56 11.20 1.44 -2.08
CA GLN A 56 12.18 2.49 -2.39
C GLN A 56 11.53 3.86 -2.52
N TYR A 57 10.27 3.93 -2.96
CA TYR A 57 9.49 5.18 -2.94
C TYR A 57 9.60 5.91 -1.59
N PHE A 58 9.40 5.20 -0.47
CA PHE A 58 9.44 5.79 0.87
C PHE A 58 10.84 6.17 1.37
N ARG A 59 11.89 5.81 0.62
CA ARG A 59 13.30 6.08 0.96
C ARG A 59 13.91 7.18 0.09
N GLN A 60 13.26 7.54 -1.01
CA GLN A 60 13.72 8.63 -1.86
C GLN A 60 13.54 9.97 -1.14
N PHE A 61 14.62 10.73 -1.05
CA PHE A 61 14.71 11.99 -0.32
C PHE A 61 13.79 13.09 -0.90
N THR A 62 13.34 12.93 -2.14
CA THR A 62 12.47 13.85 -2.86
C THR A 62 10.99 13.67 -2.53
N ASN A 63 10.62 12.61 -1.80
CA ASN A 63 9.22 12.29 -1.53
C ASN A 63 8.82 12.79 -0.14
N ASN A 64 7.65 13.40 -0.02
CA ASN A 64 7.13 13.88 1.28
C ASN A 64 6.59 12.74 2.17
N ASP A 65 6.47 11.53 1.63
CA ASP A 65 5.95 10.36 2.32
C ASP A 65 7.10 9.45 2.80
N PHE A 66 7.46 9.59 4.08
CA PHE A 66 8.54 8.79 4.71
C PHE A 66 7.98 7.71 5.62
N ALA A 67 8.21 6.44 5.28
CA ALA A 67 7.87 5.31 6.14
C ALA A 67 8.74 5.29 7.40
N SER A 68 8.13 5.12 8.57
CA SER A 68 8.87 5.00 9.83
C SER A 68 9.36 3.58 10.06
N GLY A 69 10.68 3.42 10.21
CA GLY A 69 11.29 2.15 10.60
C GLY A 69 11.06 1.01 9.59
N ARG A 70 10.87 -0.22 10.09
CA ARG A 70 10.72 -1.41 9.23
C ARG A 70 9.26 -1.67 8.88
N MET A 71 8.94 -1.81 7.59
CA MET A 71 7.63 -2.33 7.20
C MET A 71 7.46 -3.80 7.60
N ARG A 72 6.34 -4.11 8.26
CA ARG A 72 5.97 -5.46 8.72
C ARG A 72 4.70 -5.91 8.03
N LYS A 73 4.59 -7.21 7.78
CA LYS A 73 3.38 -7.79 7.17
C LYS A 73 2.24 -7.66 8.18
N ALA A 74 1.18 -6.94 7.81
CA ALA A 74 0.04 -6.63 8.67
C ALA A 74 -1.17 -7.55 8.40
N GLY A 75 -1.12 -8.36 7.34
CA GLY A 75 -2.10 -9.41 7.06
C GLY A 75 -2.57 -9.44 5.60
N HIS A 76 -3.59 -10.28 5.36
CA HIS A 76 -4.33 -10.44 4.11
C HIS A 76 -5.78 -10.10 4.42
N GLY A 77 -6.44 -9.28 3.61
CA GLY A 77 -7.81 -8.85 3.88
C GLY A 77 -8.65 -8.76 2.61
N ASN A 78 -9.96 -8.96 2.75
CA ASN A 78 -10.94 -8.70 1.70
C ASN A 78 -11.15 -7.19 1.53
N VAL A 79 -10.10 -6.49 1.09
CA VAL A 79 -10.18 -5.05 0.90
C VAL A 79 -10.66 -4.75 -0.51
N ARG A 80 -11.81 -4.08 -0.60
CA ARG A 80 -12.33 -3.52 -1.85
C ARG A 80 -11.68 -2.16 -2.09
N MET A 81 -10.95 -2.06 -3.20
CA MET A 81 -10.51 -0.78 -3.73
C MET A 81 -11.70 -0.10 -4.43
N LYS A 82 -12.08 1.09 -3.98
CA LYS A 82 -13.07 1.92 -4.68
C LYS A 82 -12.45 3.30 -4.87
N ASN A 83 -12.20 3.68 -6.12
CA ASN A 83 -11.63 4.98 -6.51
C ASN A 83 -10.30 5.30 -5.79
N GLY A 84 -9.34 4.36 -5.75
CA GLY A 84 -8.04 4.58 -5.11
C GLY A 84 -8.01 4.50 -3.58
N ARG A 85 -9.17 4.30 -2.94
CA ARG A 85 -9.30 4.15 -1.49
C ARG A 85 -9.42 2.69 -1.10
N ILE A 86 -8.70 2.33 -0.04
CA ILE A 86 -8.61 1.00 0.55
C ILE A 86 -9.22 1.09 1.94
N ARG A 87 -10.37 0.43 2.15
CA ARG A 87 -11.07 0.34 3.44
C ARG A 87 -10.87 -1.05 4.03
N PHE A 88 -10.28 -1.10 5.21
CA PHE A 88 -10.20 -2.32 6.00
C PHE A 88 -11.54 -2.52 6.73
N PRO A 89 -12.14 -3.72 6.70
CA PRO A 89 -13.20 -4.05 7.63
C PRO A 89 -12.63 -3.97 9.06
N ALA A 90 -13.43 -3.45 9.98
CA ALA A 90 -13.12 -3.45 11.41
C ALA A 90 -13.07 -4.88 11.94
#